data_AF-A0A520CGR9-F1
#
_entry.id   AF-A0A520CGR9-F1
#
_cell.length_a   1.000
_cell.length_b   1.000
_cell.length_c   1.000
_cell.angle_alpha   90.00
_cell.angle_beta   90.00
_cell.angle_gamma   90.00
#
_symmetry.space_group_name_H-M   'P 1'
#
loop_
_entity.id
_entity.type
_entity.pdbx_description
1 polymer ?
#
loop_
_entity_poly.entity_id
_entity_poly.type
_entity_poly.pdbx_seq_one_letter_code
_entity_poly.pdbx_strand_id
1 'polypeptide(L)' 'MNPKSIKFVCLLTCPEGIKALQTAHPDVPIYTAAIDRELDSHGYILPGLGDAGDRIFGTK' A
#
# COMPACT_ATOMS: atom_id res chain seq x y z
N MET A 1 -3.68 6.86 -23.69
CA MET A 1 -2.36 6.19 -23.54
C MET A 1 -2.62 4.76 -23.09
N ASN A 2 -1.98 3.75 -23.70
CA ASN A 2 -2.05 2.36 -23.24
C ASN A 2 -0.65 1.94 -22.76
N PRO A 3 -0.35 2.08 -21.45
CA PRO A 3 0.98 1.78 -20.94
C PRO A 3 1.29 0.28 -21.11
N LYS A 4 2.51 -0.02 -21.57
CA LYS A 4 2.94 -1.42 -21.80
C LYS A 4 3.33 -2.16 -20.51
N SER A 5 3.65 -1.43 -19.44
CA SER A 5 4.05 -2.00 -18.14
C SER A 5 3.78 -0.99 -17.04
N ILE A 6 3.13 -1.44 -15.98
CA ILE A 6 2.88 -0.68 -14.75
C ILE A 6 3.60 -1.43 -13.61
N LYS A 7 4.16 -0.69 -12.65
CA LYS A 7 4.76 -1.25 -11.43
C LYS A 7 4.26 -0.42 -10.25
N PHE A 8 3.85 -1.08 -9.17
CA PHE A 8 3.41 -0.39 -7.96
C PHE A 8 4.54 -0.39 -6.93
N VAL A 9 4.85 0.78 -6.37
CA VAL A 9 5.89 0.95 -5.35
C VAL A 9 5.29 1.70 -4.16
N CYS A 10 5.43 1.16 -2.96
CA CYS A 10 5.05 1.82 -1.71
C CYS A 10 6.08 1.57 -0.60
N LEU A 11 6.02 2.34 0.49
CA LEU A 11 6.87 2.10 1.64
C LEU A 11 6.38 0.92 2.49
N LEU A 12 5.06 0.85 2.69
CA LEU A 12 4.43 -0.07 3.61
C LEU A 12 3.12 -0.61 3.02
N THR A 13 2.82 -1.88 3.24
CA THR A 13 1.55 -2.52 2.89
C THR A 13 1.19 -3.61 3.92
N CYS A 14 0.10 -4.33 3.70
CA CYS A 14 -0.40 -5.47 4.49
C CYS A 14 -0.91 -6.60 3.56
N PRO A 15 -1.12 -7.83 4.07
CA PRO A 15 -1.65 -8.94 3.28
C PRO A 15 -2.94 -8.63 2.52
N GLU A 16 -3.85 -7.88 3.12
CA GLU A 16 -5.14 -7.49 2.55
C GLU A 16 -4.96 -6.57 1.35
N GLY A 17 -4.07 -5.57 1.46
CA GLY A 17 -3.74 -4.65 0.37
C GLY A 17 -3.04 -5.36 -0.80
N ILE A 18 -2.11 -6.27 -0.51
CA ILE A 18 -1.45 -7.12 -1.52
C ILE A 18 -2.49 -7.96 -2.25
N LYS A 19 -3.35 -8.66 -1.51
CA LYS A 19 -4.40 -9.51 -2.09
C LYS A 19 -5.36 -8.71 -2.97
N ALA A 20 -5.79 -7.54 -2.52
CA ALA A 20 -6.70 -6.67 -3.27
C ALA A 20 -6.07 -6.26 -4.61
N LEU A 21 -4.82 -5.77 -4.59
CA LEU A 21 -4.15 -5.31 -5.81
C LEU A 21 -3.84 -6.46 -6.76
N GLN A 22 -3.35 -7.60 -6.27
CA GLN A 22 -3.11 -8.78 -7.10
C GLN A 22 -4.40 -9.39 -7.68
N THR A 23 -5.52 -9.28 -6.97
CA THR A 23 -6.83 -9.75 -7.48
C THR A 23 -7.32 -8.86 -8.63
N ALA A 24 -7.20 -7.54 -8.47
CA ALA A 24 -7.62 -6.58 -9.49
C ALA A 24 -6.66 -6.53 -10.69
N HIS A 25 -5.36 -6.63 -10.43
CA HIS A 25 -4.26 -6.43 -11.39
C HIS A 25 -3.14 -7.45 -11.17
N PRO A 26 -3.36 -8.73 -11.55
CA PRO A 26 -2.37 -9.79 -11.36
C PRO A 26 -1.08 -9.59 -12.18
N ASP A 27 -1.12 -8.72 -13.19
CA ASP A 27 0.01 -8.36 -14.06
C ASP A 27 0.90 -7.25 -13.49
N VAL A 28 0.49 -6.58 -12.40
CA VAL A 28 1.24 -5.48 -11.79
C VAL A 28 2.12 -5.98 -10.66
N PRO A 29 3.47 -5.94 -10.78
CA PRO A 29 4.35 -6.27 -9.68
C PRO A 29 4.30 -5.20 -8.58
N ILE A 30 4.36 -5.66 -7.34
CA ILE A 30 4.34 -4.85 -6.11
C ILE A 30 5.74 -4.85 -5.52
N TYR A 31 6.28 -3.66 -5.29
CA TYR A 31 7.53 -3.45 -4.56
C TYR A 31 7.24 -2.66 -3.29
N THR A 32 7.63 -3.19 -2.14
CA THR A 32 7.41 -2.55 -0.86
C THR A 32 8.60 -2.74 0.07
N ALA A 33 8.85 -1.79 0.97
CA ALA A 33 9.95 -1.89 1.92
C ALA A 33 9.57 -2.72 3.16
N ALA A 34 8.28 -2.75 3.52
CA ALA A 34 7.78 -3.51 4.65
C ALA A 34 6.35 -4.02 4.41
N ILE A 35 6.05 -5.17 5.02
CA ILE A 35 4.72 -5.77 5.04
C ILE A 35 4.33 -5.95 6.50
N ASP A 36 3.32 -5.20 6.93
CA ASP A 36 2.76 -5.23 8.27
C ASP A 36 1.56 -6.18 8.35
N ARG A 37 1.03 -6.42 9.56
CA ARG A 37 0.25 -7.63 9.83
C ARG A 37 -1.16 -7.62 9.24
N GLU A 38 -1.85 -6.50 9.34
CA GLU A 38 -3.29 -6.39 9.05
C GLU A 38 -3.73 -4.94 8.89
N LEU A 39 -4.99 -4.77 8.46
CA LEU A 39 -5.72 -3.52 8.59
C LEU A 39 -6.59 -3.50 9.85
N ASP A 40 -6.76 -2.32 10.46
CA ASP A 40 -7.79 -2.08 11.46
C ASP A 40 -9.17 -1.77 10.83
N SER A 41 -10.19 -1.55 11.66
CA SER A 41 -11.55 -1.23 11.19
C SER A 41 -11.68 0.12 10.49
N HIS A 42 -10.70 1.01 10.61
CA HIS A 42 -10.65 2.31 9.95
C HIS A 42 -9.78 2.28 8.68
N GLY A 43 -9.17 1.13 8.36
CA GLY A 43 -8.30 0.97 7.20
C GLY A 43 -6.85 1.40 7.43
N TYR A 44 -6.42 1.60 8.69
CA TYR A 44 -5.01 1.80 9.00
C TYR A 44 -4.27 0.47 9.01
N ILE A 45 -3.06 0.46 8.45
CA ILE A 45 -2.14 -0.67 8.56
C ILE A 45 -1.63 -0.76 10.00
N LEU A 46 -1.47 -1.97 10.54
CA LEU A 46 -1.00 -2.20 11.91
C LEU A 46 0.28 -3.05 11.95
N PRO A 47 1.32 -2.69 12.74
CA PRO A 47 1.42 -1.49 13.58
C PRO A 47 1.43 -0.17 12.81
N GLY A 48 1.81 -0.19 11.53
CA GLY A 48 1.60 0.93 10.63
C GLY A 48 2.55 2.09 10.81
N LEU A 49 2.23 3.17 10.09
CA LEU A 49 2.92 4.45 10.21
C LEU A 49 1.99 5.61 10.59
N GLY A 50 0.69 5.34 10.79
CA GLY A 50 -0.36 6.36 10.91
C GLY A 50 -0.70 6.98 9.56
N ASP A 51 -1.10 8.26 9.56
CA ASP A 51 -1.33 9.02 8.34
C ASP A 51 0.00 9.42 7.68
N ALA A 52 0.23 8.96 6.45
CA ALA A 52 1.46 9.26 5.72
C ALA A 52 1.56 10.73 5.30
N GLY A 53 0.43 11.34 4.90
CA GLY A 53 0.36 12.71 4.43
C GLY A 53 0.68 13.69 5.56
N ASP A 54 0.02 13.53 6.71
CA ASP A 54 0.25 14.39 7.88
C ASP A 54 1.69 14.33 8.36
N ARG A 55 2.31 13.15 8.32
CA ARG A 55 3.72 12.99 8.72
C ARG A 55 4.70 13.59 7.72
N ILE A 56 4.39 13.54 6.42
CA ILE A 56 5.26 14.11 5.38
C ILE A 56 5.16 15.63 5.35
N PHE A 57 3.95 16.18 5.48
CA PHE A 57 3.69 17.61 5.32
C PHE A 57 3.58 18.39 6.64
N GLY A 58 3.56 17.69 7.77
CA GLY A 58 3.46 18.31 9.10
C GLY A 58 2.07 18.93 9.36
N THR A 59 1.02 18.35 8.81
CA THR A 59 -0.37 18.87 8.88
C THR A 59 -1.22 18.17 9.94
N LYS A 60 -2.39 18.77 10.23
CA LYS A 60 -3.55 18.13 10.87
C LYS A 60 -4.83 18.91 10.60
#